data_AF-A0A7V2XZR5-F1
#
_entry.id   AF-A0A7V2XZR5-F1
#
_cell.length_a   1.000
_cell.length_b   1.000
_cell.length_c   1.000
_cell.angle_alpha   90.00
_cell.angle_beta   90.00
_cell.angle_gamma   90.00
#
_symmetry.space_group_name_H-M   'P 1'
#
loop_
_entity.id
_entity.type
_entity.pdbx_description
1 polymer ?
#
loop_
_entity_poly.entity_id
_entity_poly.type
_entity_poly.pdbx_seq_one_letter_code
_entity_poly.pdbx_strand_id
1 'polypeptide(L)'
;MTMRSPAYPPAPVFPFTGKGDEEGKGDQLQIEAQALHKEKDEESRARLARIEREVADLQEKRGALSARWQQEKEAIQALRRTKEQIEQTRTQIEDAERRADLERAAKLRYGDLRDLEARLAEQERRLRELQGDRPMLKEEVSE
;
A
#
# COMPACT_ATOMS: atom_id res chain seq x y z
N MET A 1 -33.38 23.40 -1.92
CA MET A 1 -31.94 23.19 -1.63
C MET A 1 -31.61 21.72 -1.86
N THR A 2 -31.07 21.42 -3.04
CA THR A 2 -30.62 20.07 -3.42
C THR A 2 -29.36 19.75 -2.62
N MET A 3 -29.45 18.82 -1.66
CA MET A 3 -28.28 18.33 -0.94
C MET A 3 -27.37 17.61 -1.93
N ARG A 4 -26.20 18.19 -2.17
CA ARG A 4 -25.12 17.60 -2.94
C ARG A 4 -24.56 16.45 -2.09
N SER A 5 -24.79 15.20 -2.50
CA SER A 5 -24.13 14.03 -1.89
C SER A 5 -22.63 14.30 -1.76
N PRO A 6 -21.99 14.01 -0.62
CA PRO A 6 -20.54 14.05 -0.54
C PRO A 6 -20.01 13.03 -1.54
N ALA A 7 -19.30 13.51 -2.55
CA ALA A 7 -18.56 12.68 -3.47
C ALA A 7 -17.46 12.00 -2.67
N TYR A 8 -17.73 10.78 -2.20
CA TYR A 8 -16.70 9.95 -1.61
C TYR A 8 -15.67 9.64 -2.71
N PRO A 9 -14.37 9.88 -2.46
CA PRO A 9 -13.35 9.39 -3.38
C PRO A 9 -13.48 7.86 -3.47
N PRO A 10 -13.30 7.27 -4.67
CA PRO A 10 -13.38 5.83 -4.83
C PRO A 10 -12.41 5.18 -3.84
N ALA A 11 -12.93 4.23 -3.03
CA ALA A 11 -12.11 3.48 -2.10
C ALA A 11 -10.98 2.77 -2.89
N PRO A 12 -9.74 2.78 -2.40
CA PRO A 12 -8.65 2.07 -3.05
C PRO A 12 -9.02 0.59 -3.20
N VAL A 13 -9.00 0.08 -4.42
CA VAL A 13 -9.34 -1.31 -4.73
C VAL A 13 -8.20 -2.20 -4.24
N PHE A 14 -8.43 -2.93 -3.14
CA PHE A 14 -7.42 -3.83 -2.58
C PHE A 14 -7.45 -5.19 -3.30
N PRO A 15 -6.30 -5.73 -3.74
CA PRO A 15 -6.24 -7.00 -4.48
C PRO A 15 -6.40 -8.24 -3.58
N PHE A 16 -7.00 -8.11 -2.38
CA PHE A 16 -7.22 -9.24 -1.50
C PHE A 16 -8.37 -10.11 -2.02
N THR A 17 -7.98 -11.24 -2.62
CA THR A 17 -8.87 -12.32 -3.04
C THR A 17 -9.68 -12.81 -1.84
N GLY A 18 -10.96 -12.42 -1.75
CA GLY A 18 -11.92 -12.91 -0.75
C GLY A 18 -12.85 -11.88 -0.12
N LYS A 19 -12.81 -10.60 -0.53
CA LYS A 19 -13.40 -9.49 0.25
C LYS A 19 -14.39 -8.59 -0.51
N GLY A 20 -15.11 -9.13 -1.49
CA GLY A 20 -16.21 -8.39 -2.12
C GLY A 20 -17.39 -8.12 -1.16
N ASP A 21 -17.54 -8.96 -0.14
CA ASP A 21 -18.74 -8.96 0.71
C ASP A 21 -18.69 -7.92 1.85
N GLU A 22 -17.50 -7.61 2.42
CA GLU A 22 -17.38 -6.66 3.53
C GLU A 22 -17.49 -5.20 3.08
N GLU A 23 -17.00 -4.87 1.88
CA GLU A 23 -17.14 -3.53 1.31
C GLU A 23 -18.60 -3.23 0.97
N GLY A 24 -19.28 -4.17 0.29
CA GLY A 24 -20.71 -4.06 -0.01
C GLY A 24 -21.57 -3.98 1.27
N LYS A 25 -21.18 -4.68 2.33
CA LYS A 25 -21.87 -4.61 3.64
C LYS A 25 -21.72 -3.24 4.29
N GLY A 26 -20.55 -2.63 4.27
CA GLY A 26 -20.32 -1.29 4.82
C GLY A 26 -21.13 -0.20 4.14
N ASP A 27 -21.28 -0.29 2.81
CA ASP A 27 -22.09 0.64 2.02
C ASP A 27 -23.59 0.45 2.28
N GLN A 28 -24.06 -0.80 2.37
CA GLN A 28 -25.45 -1.10 2.74
C GLN A 28 -25.82 -0.56 4.12
N LEU A 29 -24.95 -0.73 5.12
CA LEU A 29 -25.16 -0.23 6.48
C LEU A 29 -25.23 1.30 6.52
N GLN A 30 -24.44 2.01 5.71
CA GLN A 30 -24.54 3.48 5.60
C GLN A 30 -25.87 3.93 4.98
N ILE A 31 -26.36 3.23 3.95
CA ILE A 31 -27.66 3.50 3.34
C ILE A 31 -28.78 3.27 4.37
N GLU A 32 -28.72 2.17 5.12
CA GLU A 32 -29.67 1.85 6.19
C GLU A 32 -29.65 2.91 7.30
N ALA A 33 -28.46 3.33 7.74
CA ALA A 33 -28.31 4.41 8.72
C ALA A 33 -28.95 5.71 8.25
N GLN A 34 -28.73 6.09 6.99
CA GLN A 34 -29.31 7.31 6.42
C GLN A 34 -30.83 7.24 6.28
N ALA A 35 -31.39 6.05 6.09
CA ALA A 35 -32.84 5.81 6.07
C ALA A 35 -33.43 5.95 7.49
N LEU A 36 -32.81 5.31 8.48
CA LEU A 36 -33.23 5.35 9.89
C LEU A 36 -33.08 6.73 10.53
N HIS A 37 -32.21 7.59 10.00
CA HIS A 37 -32.03 8.95 10.51
C HIS A 37 -33.28 9.84 10.38
N LYS A 38 -34.23 9.44 9.52
CA LYS A 38 -35.52 10.13 9.31
C LYS A 38 -36.65 9.58 10.20
N GLU A 39 -36.45 8.42 10.79
CA GLU A 39 -37.37 7.76 11.71
C GLU A 39 -37.24 8.35 13.13
N LYS A 40 -38.31 8.31 13.93
CA LYS A 40 -38.35 8.93 15.28
C LYS A 40 -38.68 7.96 16.41
N ASP A 41 -38.96 6.70 16.10
CA ASP A 41 -39.27 5.68 17.09
C ASP A 41 -38.00 5.19 17.81
N GLU A 42 -38.21 4.70 19.03
CA GLU A 42 -37.12 4.27 19.92
C GLU A 42 -36.39 3.01 19.38
N GLU A 43 -37.09 2.15 18.64
CA GLU A 43 -36.49 0.96 18.03
C GLU A 43 -35.53 1.35 16.89
N SER A 44 -35.94 2.28 16.03
CA SER A 44 -35.11 2.84 14.96
C SER A 44 -33.89 3.56 15.51
N ARG A 45 -34.01 4.30 16.63
CA ARG A 45 -32.87 4.94 17.30
C ARG A 45 -31.86 3.91 17.83
N ALA A 46 -32.34 2.85 18.47
CA ALA A 46 -31.48 1.78 18.97
C ALA A 46 -30.79 1.03 17.82
N ARG A 47 -31.50 0.80 16.71
CA ARG A 47 -30.97 0.17 15.50
C ARG A 47 -29.93 1.05 14.81
N LEU A 48 -30.20 2.35 14.66
CA LEU A 48 -29.27 3.34 14.12
C LEU A 48 -27.96 3.35 14.90
N ALA A 49 -28.03 3.45 16.23
CA ALA A 49 -26.83 3.46 17.08
C ALA A 49 -25.99 2.18 16.95
N ARG A 50 -26.63 1.02 16.71
CA ARG A 50 -25.93 -0.24 16.46
C ARG A 50 -25.24 -0.24 15.09
N ILE A 51 -25.93 0.23 14.06
CA ILE A 51 -25.40 0.31 12.69
C ILE A 51 -24.23 1.29 12.62
N GLU A 52 -24.34 2.47 13.25
CA GLU A 52 -23.26 3.45 13.29
C GLU A 52 -21.99 2.90 13.94
N ARG A 53 -22.13 2.12 15.02
CA ARG A 53 -21.00 1.41 15.64
C ARG A 53 -20.38 0.39 14.69
N GLU A 54 -21.20 -0.43 14.02
CA GLU A 54 -20.69 -1.43 13.08
C GLU A 54 -19.99 -0.78 11.87
N VAL A 55 -20.51 0.34 11.37
CA VAL A 55 -19.87 1.14 10.32
C VAL A 55 -18.52 1.69 10.80
N ALA A 56 -18.47 2.25 12.02
CA ALA A 56 -17.22 2.76 12.59
C ALA A 56 -16.16 1.66 12.73
N ASP A 57 -16.54 0.49 13.25
CA ASP A 57 -15.64 -0.66 13.40
C ASP A 57 -15.11 -1.15 12.05
N LEU A 58 -15.97 -1.20 11.02
CA LEU A 58 -15.57 -1.59 9.66
C LEU A 58 -14.63 -0.55 9.04
N GLN A 59 -14.89 0.74 9.23
CA GLN A 59 -14.04 1.82 8.73
C GLN A 59 -12.66 1.80 9.39
N GLU A 60 -12.58 1.57 10.70
CA GLU A 60 -11.31 1.46 11.42
C GLU A 60 -10.47 0.29 10.89
N LYS A 61 -11.09 -0.90 10.78
CA LYS A 61 -10.43 -2.08 10.22
C LYS A 61 -9.93 -1.83 8.80
N ARG A 62 -10.74 -1.18 7.96
CA ARG A 62 -10.34 -0.81 6.59
C ARG A 62 -9.17 0.18 6.60
N GLY A 63 -9.21 1.18 7.47
CA GLY A 63 -8.13 2.17 7.64
C GLY A 63 -6.80 1.51 7.99
N ALA A 64 -6.80 0.60 8.96
CA ALA A 64 -5.61 -0.14 9.37
C ALA A 64 -5.03 -1.00 8.22
N LEU A 65 -5.89 -1.73 7.49
CA LEU A 65 -5.47 -2.53 6.35
C LEU A 65 -4.93 -1.67 5.21
N SER A 66 -5.57 -0.54 4.93
CA SER A 66 -5.14 0.43 3.92
C SER A 66 -3.76 1.00 4.21
N ALA A 67 -3.55 1.43 5.46
CA ALA A 67 -2.27 1.99 5.90
C ALA A 67 -1.15 0.95 5.74
N ARG A 68 -1.39 -0.29 6.15
CA ARG A 68 -0.42 -1.38 6.00
C ARG A 68 -0.12 -1.67 4.53
N TRP A 69 -1.15 -1.76 3.69
CA TRP A 69 -0.98 -1.98 2.25
C TRP A 69 -0.15 -0.88 1.59
N GLN A 70 -0.42 0.38 1.94
CA GLN A 70 0.30 1.53 1.40
C GLN A 70 1.78 1.50 1.81
N GLN A 71 2.07 1.15 3.07
CA GLN A 71 3.45 0.96 3.54
C GLN A 71 4.17 -0.16 2.78
N GLU A 72 3.52 -1.31 2.59
CA GLU A 72 4.10 -2.44 1.84
C GLU A 72 4.36 -2.04 0.39
N LYS A 73 3.41 -1.33 -0.24
CA LYS A 73 3.56 -0.85 -1.60
C LYS A 73 4.73 0.11 -1.76
N GLU A 74 4.86 1.09 -0.88
CA GLU A 74 5.95 2.06 -0.91
C GLU A 74 7.31 1.40 -0.72
N ALA A 75 7.40 0.44 0.21
CA ALA A 75 8.62 -0.33 0.43
C ALA A 75 9.02 -1.15 -0.81
N ILE A 76 8.07 -1.84 -1.44
CA ILE A 76 8.31 -2.59 -2.69
C ILE A 76 8.75 -1.66 -3.83
N GLN A 77 8.10 -0.51 -3.98
CA GLN A 77 8.49 0.48 -5.01
C GLN A 77 9.89 1.02 -4.77
N ALA A 78 10.25 1.32 -3.53
CA ALA A 78 11.59 1.80 -3.19
C ALA A 78 12.67 0.74 -3.47
N LEU A 79 12.36 -0.53 -3.18
CA LEU A 79 13.24 -1.67 -3.46
C LEU A 79 13.46 -1.86 -4.97
N ARG A 80 12.40 -1.81 -5.77
CA ARG A 80 12.47 -1.87 -7.24
C ARG A 80 13.34 -0.77 -7.84
N ARG A 81 13.20 0.48 -7.34
CA ARG A 81 14.04 1.60 -7.79
C ARG A 81 15.51 1.37 -7.48
N THR A 82 15.84 0.85 -6.30
CA THR A 82 17.24 0.55 -5.94
C THR A 82 17.81 -0.56 -6.84
N LYS A 83 17.03 -1.61 -7.13
CA LYS A 83 17.44 -2.67 -8.10
C LYS A 83 17.73 -2.08 -9.48
N GLU A 84 16.86 -1.20 -9.97
CA GLU A 84 17.07 -0.51 -11.25
C GLU A 84 18.36 0.35 -11.25
N GLN A 85 18.62 1.07 -10.16
CA GLN A 85 19.85 1.86 -10.00
C GLN A 85 21.11 0.99 -9.98
N ILE A 86 21.05 -0.21 -9.38
CA ILE A 86 22.14 -1.19 -9.38
C ILE A 86 22.45 -1.62 -10.82
N GLU A 87 21.44 -2.00 -11.60
CA GLU A 87 21.63 -2.44 -13.00
C GLU A 87 22.16 -1.31 -13.89
N GLN A 88 21.68 -0.08 -13.69
CA GLN A 88 22.24 1.09 -14.36
C GLN A 88 23.71 1.31 -13.99
N THR A 89 24.06 1.18 -12.70
CA THR A 89 25.44 1.36 -12.22
C THR A 89 26.36 0.28 -12.76
N ARG A 90 25.90 -0.98 -12.83
CA ARG A 90 26.64 -2.09 -13.46
C ARG A 90 26.94 -1.80 -14.93
N THR A 91 25.94 -1.33 -15.67
CA THR A 91 26.12 -0.91 -17.07
C THR A 91 27.15 0.21 -17.23
N GLN A 92 27.15 1.20 -16.32
CA GLN A 92 28.12 2.30 -16.33
C GLN A 92 29.55 1.82 -16.02
N ILE A 93 29.70 0.84 -15.13
CA ILE A 93 31.00 0.21 -14.84
C ILE A 93 31.53 -0.46 -16.11
N GLU A 94 30.70 -1.26 -16.80
CA GLU A 94 31.11 -1.93 -18.04
C GLU A 94 31.51 -0.94 -19.14
N ASP A 95 30.77 0.16 -19.31
CA ASP A 95 31.13 1.20 -20.28
C ASP A 95 32.45 1.89 -19.92
N ALA A 96 32.68 2.19 -18.64
CA ALA A 96 33.94 2.77 -18.18
C ALA A 96 35.12 1.82 -18.40
N GLU A 97 34.95 0.51 -18.11
CA GLU A 97 35.96 -0.51 -18.38
C GLU A 97 36.29 -0.61 -19.88
N ARG A 98 35.27 -0.59 -20.77
CA ARG A 98 35.47 -0.60 -22.23
C ARG A 98 36.22 0.62 -22.74
N ARG A 99 36.06 1.77 -22.08
CA ARG A 99 36.77 3.03 -22.40
C ARG A 99 38.15 3.13 -21.74
N ALA A 100 38.58 2.10 -21.01
CA ALA A 100 39.78 2.11 -20.18
C ALA A 100 39.81 3.22 -19.09
N ASP A 101 38.64 3.73 -18.71
CA ASP A 101 38.48 4.66 -17.57
C ASP A 101 38.38 3.87 -16.26
N LEU A 102 39.53 3.35 -15.83
CA LEU A 102 39.63 2.46 -14.67
C LEU A 102 39.35 3.19 -13.35
N GLU A 103 39.65 4.49 -13.28
CA GLU A 103 39.35 5.30 -12.10
C GLU A 103 37.84 5.43 -11.90
N ARG A 104 37.10 5.76 -12.97
CA ARG A 104 35.65 5.85 -12.93
C ARG A 104 35.01 4.50 -12.60
N ALA A 105 35.49 3.42 -13.23
CA ALA A 105 35.01 2.07 -12.97
C ALA A 105 35.22 1.67 -11.49
N ALA A 106 36.39 1.96 -10.92
CA ALA A 106 36.68 1.67 -9.51
C ALA A 106 35.77 2.46 -8.56
N LYS A 107 35.56 3.75 -8.83
CA LYS A 107 34.65 4.60 -8.02
C LYS A 107 33.21 4.07 -8.03
N LEU A 108 32.71 3.72 -9.22
CA LEU A 108 31.36 3.16 -9.37
C LEU A 108 31.24 1.79 -8.68
N ARG A 109 32.22 0.91 -8.84
CA ARG A 109 32.18 -0.46 -8.31
C ARG A 109 32.33 -0.50 -6.78
N TYR A 110 33.27 0.24 -6.22
CA TYR A 110 33.59 0.16 -4.79
C TYR A 110 32.91 1.24 -3.93
N GLY A 111 32.37 2.29 -4.55
CA GLY A 111 31.52 3.29 -3.90
C GLY A 111 30.05 3.04 -4.21
N ASP A 112 29.59 3.61 -5.33
CA ASP A 112 28.16 3.73 -5.64
C ASP A 112 27.43 2.37 -5.65
N LEU A 113 27.98 1.35 -6.32
CA LEU A 113 27.38 0.01 -6.39
C LEU A 113 27.30 -0.65 -5.01
N ARG A 114 28.36 -0.55 -4.21
CA ARG A 114 28.43 -1.15 -2.88
C ARG A 114 27.40 -0.52 -1.93
N ASP A 115 27.25 0.80 -2.01
CA ASP A 115 26.26 1.54 -1.20
C ASP A 115 24.82 1.18 -1.62
N LEU A 116 24.57 1.03 -2.92
CA LEU A 116 23.27 0.60 -3.44
C LEU A 116 22.94 -0.84 -3.03
N GLU A 117 23.90 -1.76 -3.08
CA GLU A 117 23.72 -3.15 -2.62
C GLU A 117 23.45 -3.23 -1.11
N ALA A 118 24.15 -2.42 -0.31
CA ALA A 118 23.88 -2.32 1.13
C ALA A 118 22.48 -1.77 1.40
N ARG A 119 22.07 -0.74 0.66
CA ARG A 119 20.72 -0.16 0.76
C ARG A 119 19.65 -1.17 0.35
N LEU A 120 19.87 -1.94 -0.71
CA LEU A 120 18.95 -2.98 -1.17
C LEU A 120 18.74 -4.02 -0.06
N ALA A 121 19.83 -4.52 0.53
CA ALA A 121 19.75 -5.51 1.61
C ALA A 121 19.00 -4.96 2.84
N GLU A 122 19.16 -3.68 3.17
CA GLU A 122 18.40 -3.03 4.23
C GLU A 122 16.91 -2.92 3.88
N GLN A 123 16.57 -2.52 2.66
CA GLN A 123 15.18 -2.41 2.20
C GLN A 123 14.48 -3.77 2.20
N GLU A 124 15.17 -4.84 1.77
CA GLU A 124 14.67 -6.21 1.83
C GLU A 124 14.42 -6.65 3.27
N ARG A 125 15.33 -6.32 4.21
CA ARG A 125 15.14 -6.65 5.63
C ARG A 125 13.92 -5.92 6.19
N ARG A 126 13.80 -4.62 5.94
CA ARG A 126 12.66 -3.81 6.38
C ARG A 126 11.34 -4.30 5.77
N LEU A 127 11.34 -4.70 4.50
CA LEU A 127 10.15 -5.25 3.84
C LEU A 127 9.72 -6.58 4.47
N ARG A 128 10.67 -7.48 4.79
CA ARG A 128 10.39 -8.72 5.52
C ARG A 128 9.80 -8.46 6.91
N GLU A 129 10.37 -7.51 7.65
CA GLU A 129 9.84 -7.08 8.96
C GLU A 129 8.41 -6.51 8.85
N LEU A 130 8.13 -5.74 7.79
CA LEU A 130 6.82 -5.15 7.53
C LEU A 130 5.75 -6.18 7.12
N GLN A 131 6.15 -7.16 6.30
CA GLN A 131 5.24 -8.21 5.80
C GLN A 131 4.90 -9.26 6.87
N GLY A 132 5.85 -9.56 7.77
CA GLY A 132 5.68 -10.58 8.81
C GLY A 132 5.17 -11.91 8.26
N ASP A 133 4.25 -12.55 9.00
CA ASP A 133 3.67 -13.86 8.61
C ASP A 133 2.60 -13.78 7.50
N ARG A 134 2.12 -12.58 7.15
CA ARG A 134 0.99 -12.40 6.22
C ARG A 134 1.20 -11.21 5.30
N PRO A 135 2.02 -11.32 4.24
CA PRO A 135 2.20 -10.24 3.26
C PRO A 135 0.87 -9.88 2.58
N MET A 136 0.61 -8.57 2.45
CA MET A 136 -0.54 -8.06 1.69
C MET A 136 -0.25 -8.00 0.20
N LEU A 137 1.00 -7.71 -0.14
CA LEU A 137 1.48 -7.67 -1.51
C LEU A 137 2.55 -8.75 -1.68
N LYS A 138 2.34 -9.64 -2.64
CA LYS A 138 3.42 -10.49 -3.14
C LYS A 138 4.29 -9.61 -4.04
N GLU A 139 5.60 -9.61 -3.84
CA GLU A 139 6.51 -9.12 -4.87
C GLU A 139 6.27 -9.98 -6.11
N GLU A 140 5.53 -9.47 -7.10
CA GLU A 140 5.70 -9.97 -8.46
C GLU A 140 7.10 -9.56 -8.87
N VAL A 141 8.02 -10.50 -8.64
CA VAL A 141 9.34 -10.53 -9.25
C VAL A 141 9.07 -10.91 -10.69
N SER A 142 8.69 -9.94 -11.52
CA SER A 142 8.85 -10.07 -12.95
C SER A 142 10.36 -10.06 -13.19
N GLU A 143 10.84 -11.23 -13.63
CA GLU A 143 12.18 -11.53 -14.11
C GLU A 143 12.66 -10.53 -15.18
#